data_AF-A0A347WEX6-F1
#
_entry.id   AF-A0A347WEX6-F1
#
_cell.length_a   1.000
_cell.length_b   1.000
_cell.length_c   1.000
_cell.angle_alpha   90.00
_cell.angle_beta   90.00
_cell.angle_gamma   90.00
#
_symmetry.space_group_name_H-M   'P 1'
#
loop_
_entity.id
_entity.type
_entity.pdbx_description
1 polymer ?
#
loop_
_entity_poly.entity_id
_entity_poly.type
_entity_poly.pdbx_seq_one_letter_code
_entity_poly.pdbx_strand_id
1 'polypeptide(L)' 'MANTLKVTAADISLYHVAARQLGDATQWWRIARLNGLDDPDLGGFATPVVLTLPPVDATQDSGVAGVSS' A
#
# COMPACT_ATOMS: atom_id res chain seq x y z
N MET A 1 -4.05 2.57 15.76
CA MET A 1 -5.22 3.10 15.03
C MET A 1 -4.94 2.92 13.55
N ALA A 2 -5.93 2.52 12.76
CA ALA A 2 -5.78 2.42 11.31
C ALA A 2 -5.67 3.84 10.74
N ASN A 3 -4.59 4.13 10.02
CA ASN A 3 -4.37 5.45 9.44
C ASN A 3 -4.98 5.46 8.03
N THR A 4 -5.73 6.48 7.66
CA THR A 4 -6.32 6.58 6.31
C THR A 4 -5.61 7.62 5.48
N LEU A 5 -5.34 7.31 4.22
CA LEU A 5 -4.74 8.22 3.25
C LEU A 5 -5.64 8.34 2.02
N LYS A 6 -5.84 9.58 1.57
CA LYS A 6 -6.48 9.85 0.27
C LYS A 6 -5.41 9.79 -0.83
N VAL A 7 -5.59 8.90 -1.79
CA VAL A 7 -4.71 8.71 -2.95
C VAL A 7 -5.45 9.00 -4.26
N THR A 8 -4.68 9.23 -5.31
CA THR A 8 -5.15 9.49 -6.68
C THR A 8 -4.30 8.71 -7.67
N ALA A 9 -4.67 8.71 -8.96
CA ALA A 9 -3.79 8.17 -10.01
C ALA A 9 -2.39 8.82 -10.05
N ALA A 10 -2.22 10.04 -9.50
CA ALA A 10 -0.92 10.68 -9.39
C ALA A 10 0.01 10.02 -8.35
N ASP A 11 -0.53 9.18 -7.45
CA ASP A 11 0.27 8.36 -6.54
C ASP A 11 0.87 7.14 -7.25
N ILE A 12 0.54 6.92 -8.54
CA ILE A 12 1.09 5.91 -9.46
C ILE A 12 0.73 4.48 -9.04
N SER A 13 1.22 4.01 -7.90
CA SER A 13 1.01 2.65 -7.42
C SER A 13 1.10 2.54 -5.90
N LEU A 14 0.57 1.45 -5.35
CA LEU A 14 0.70 1.07 -3.95
C LEU A 14 2.16 0.90 -3.52
N TYR A 15 3.09 0.61 -4.43
CA TYR A 15 4.53 0.62 -4.12
C TYR A 15 5.02 2.00 -3.69
N HIS A 16 4.61 3.04 -4.43
CA HIS A 16 4.98 4.41 -4.12
C HIS A 16 4.34 4.89 -2.81
N VAL A 17 3.06 4.54 -2.59
CA VAL A 17 2.37 4.82 -1.33
C VAL A 17 3.04 4.10 -0.16
N ALA A 18 3.38 2.82 -0.30
CA ALA A 18 4.04 2.04 0.74
C ALA A 18 5.44 2.58 1.06
N ALA A 19 6.25 2.93 0.05
CA ALA A 19 7.55 3.56 0.26
C ALA A 19 7.44 4.85 1.08
N ARG A 20 6.44 5.70 0.76
CA ARG A 20 6.25 7.01 1.40
C ARG A 20 5.66 6.92 2.80
N GLN A 21 4.72 6.01 3.03
CA GLN A 21 3.96 5.93 4.29
C GLN A 21 4.49 4.88 5.26
N LEU A 22 5.00 3.77 4.73
CA LEU A 22 5.51 2.64 5.51
C LEU A 22 7.04 2.59 5.56
N GLY A 23 7.71 3.41 4.73
CA GLY A 23 9.18 3.41 4.59
C GLY A 23 9.70 2.28 3.71
N ASP A 24 8.81 1.43 3.18
CA ASP A 24 9.17 0.23 2.44
C ASP A 24 8.14 -0.07 1.34
N ALA A 25 8.59 -0.03 0.09
CA ALA A 25 7.76 -0.27 -1.09
C ALA A 25 7.24 -1.72 -1.14
N THR A 26 7.95 -2.67 -0.54
CA THR A 26 7.60 -4.09 -0.57
C THR A 26 6.31 -4.38 0.22
N GLN A 27 5.91 -3.46 1.10
CA GLN A 27 4.71 -3.60 1.93
C GLN A 27 3.40 -3.23 1.24
N TRP A 28 3.43 -2.93 -0.06
CA TRP A 28 2.24 -2.59 -0.87
C TRP A 28 1.10 -3.61 -0.71
N TRP A 29 1.43 -4.90 -0.63
CA TRP A 29 0.44 -5.99 -0.54
C TRP A 29 -0.37 -5.93 0.76
N ARG A 30 0.21 -5.36 1.84
CA ARG A 30 -0.49 -5.16 3.12
C ARG A 30 -1.58 -4.10 2.96
N ILE A 31 -1.29 -3.04 2.23
CA ILE A 31 -2.27 -1.99 1.89
C ILE A 31 -3.33 -2.58 0.98
N ALA A 32 -2.93 -3.33 -0.05
CA ALA A 32 -3.86 -3.93 -1.01
C ALA A 32 -4.87 -4.85 -0.30
N ARG A 33 -4.38 -5.82 0.48
CA ARG A 33 -5.20 -6.76 1.24
C ARG A 33 -6.14 -6.08 2.23
N LEU A 34 -5.69 -5.02 2.89
CA LEU A 34 -6.50 -4.28 3.87
C LEU A 34 -7.67 -3.52 3.20
N ASN A 35 -7.51 -3.15 1.93
CA ASN A 35 -8.52 -2.41 1.16
C ASN A 35 -9.26 -3.27 0.13
N GLY A 36 -9.04 -4.59 0.13
CA GLY A 36 -9.67 -5.50 -0.84
C GLY A 36 -9.23 -5.26 -2.29
N LEU A 37 -7.99 -4.82 -2.48
CA LEU A 37 -7.36 -4.66 -3.79
C LEU A 37 -6.43 -5.85 -4.07
N ASP A 38 -6.41 -6.27 -5.33
CA ASP A 38 -5.52 -7.34 -5.80
C ASP A 38 -4.36 -6.80 -6.66
N ASP A 39 -4.52 -5.59 -7.20
CA ASP A 39 -3.53 -4.93 -8.08
C ASP A 39 -2.89 -3.72 -7.37
N PRO A 40 -1.55 -3.58 -7.40
CA PRO A 40 -0.86 -2.39 -6.91
C PRO A 40 -1.06 -1.12 -7.75
N ASP A 41 -1.56 -1.19 -8.98
CA ASP A 41 -1.72 -0.03 -9.85
C ASP A 41 -2.85 0.89 -9.37
N LEU A 42 -2.52 2.18 -9.19
CA LEU A 42 -3.49 3.23 -8.87
C LEU A 42 -3.89 4.05 -10.10
N GLY A 43 -3.22 3.85 -11.25
CA GLY A 43 -3.44 4.61 -12.48
C GLY A 43 -4.87 4.51 -13.03
N GLY A 44 -5.58 3.43 -12.71
CA GLY A 44 -6.98 3.23 -13.11
C GLY A 44 -8.01 4.07 -12.33
N PHE A 45 -7.64 4.73 -11.22
CA PHE A 45 -8.58 5.50 -10.42
C PHE A 45 -8.91 6.86 -11.05
N ALA A 46 -10.12 7.00 -11.59
CA ALA A 46 -10.63 8.25 -12.16
C ALA A 46 -10.91 9.34 -11.12
N THR A 47 -11.14 8.94 -9.86
CA THR A 47 -11.40 9.85 -8.73
C THR A 47 -10.53 9.48 -7.54
N PRO A 48 -10.20 10.43 -6.66
CA PRO A 48 -9.46 10.12 -5.44
C PRO A 48 -10.16 9.04 -4.59
N VAL A 49 -9.38 8.08 -4.09
CA VAL A 49 -9.86 7.00 -3.22
C VAL A 49 -9.19 7.07 -1.85
N VAL A 50 -9.89 6.61 -0.82
CA VAL A 50 -9.33 6.56 0.54
C VAL A 50 -8.86 5.14 0.81
N LEU A 51 -7.57 4.99 1.11
CA LEU A 51 -6.97 3.73 1.51
C LEU A 51 -6.72 3.72 3.01
N THR A 52 -6.99 2.58 3.61
CA THR A 52 -6.57 2.24 4.97
C THR A 52 -5.14 1.73 4.92
N LEU A 53 -4.28 2.29 5.75
CA LEU A 53 -2.88 1.91 5.86
C LEU A 53 -2.66 1.01 7.08
N PRO A 54 -1.92 -0.09 6.93
CA PRO A 54 -1.45 -0.87 8.07
C PRO A 54 -0.40 -0.06 8.86
N PRO A 55 -0.14 -0.41 10.12
CA PRO A 55 1.02 0.14 10.82
C PRO A 55 2.32 -0.29 10.13
N VAL A 56 3.34 0.58 10.21
CA VAL A 56 4.71 0.26 9.79
C VAL A 56 5.16 -1.04 10.48
N ASP A 57 5.70 -1.97 9.70
CA ASP A 57 6.18 -3.25 10.21
C ASP A 57 7.48 -3.62 9.50
N ALA A 58 8.60 -3.49 10.20
CA ALA A 58 9.93 -3.74 9.63
C ALA A 58 10.22 -5.22 9.38
N THR A 59 9.35 -6.14 9.85
CA THR A 59 9.53 -7.59 9.62
C THR A 59 8.95 -8.07 8.29
N GLN A 60 8.22 -7.19 7.59
CA GLN A 60 7.45 -7.52 6.39
C GLN A 60 8.12 -6.92 5.14
N ASP A 61 9.36 -7.31 4.86
CA ASP A 61 10.22 -6.72 3.83
C ASP A 61 10.38 -7.58 2.55
N SER A 62 9.83 -8.79 2.53
CA SER A 62 10.02 -9.72 1.40
C SER A 62 9.20 -9.41 0.15
N GLY A 63 8.25 -8.47 0.24
CA GLY A 63 7.32 -8.18 -0.86
C GLY A 63 6.26 -9.25 -1.10
N VAL A 64 6.28 -10.36 -0.34
CA VAL A 64 5.37 -11.49 -0.44
C VAL A 64 4.76 -11.78 0.93
N ALA A 65 3.46 -12.00 0.97
CA ALA A 65 2.75 -12.29 2.21
C ALA A 65 3.26 -13.59 2.86
N GLY A 66 3.70 -13.50 4.12
CA GLY A 66 4.13 -14.67 4.91
C GLY A 66 5.54 -15.17 4.60
N VAL A 67 6.30 -14.44 3.77
CA VAL A 67 7.73 -14.68 3.57
C VAL A 67 8.49 -13.66 4.40
N SER A 68 9.57 -14.09 5.04
CA SER A 68 10.56 -13.24 5.71
C SER A 68 11.85 -13.30 4.91
N SER A 69 12.54 -12.17 4.77
CA SER A 69 13.77 -12.04 3.96
C SER A 69 15.02 -12.47 4.71
#